data_AF-A0A150R4I9-F1
#
_entry.id   AF-A0A150R4I9-F1
#
_cell.length_a   1.000
_cell.length_b   1.000
_cell.length_c   1.000
_cell.angle_alpha   90.00
_cell.angle_beta   90.00
_cell.angle_gamma   90.00
#
_symmetry.space_group_name_H-M   'P 1'
#
loop_
_entity.id
_entity.type
_entity.pdbx_description
1 polymer ?
#
loop_
_entity_poly.entity_id
_entity_poly.type
_entity_poly.pdbx_seq_one_letter_code
_entity_poly.pdbx_strand_id
1 'polypeptide(L)'
;MSMKLMSAVLVGVGIGFAGAAWAAGGPTDLPASVAEKKDFGCGAKGQKPCPMQGWMKTVMQSATTSGDGAKIASALEYVASKPPPGMAKWVAISKEGAEKAKKGDIDGAKASCKSCHDLYKAQYKDSLRDAAF
;
A
#
# COMPACT_ATOMS: atom_id res chain seq x y z
N MET A 1 -27.37 -36.12 -13.28
CA MET A 1 -27.59 -35.83 -14.71
C MET A 1 -26.90 -34.51 -15.00
N SER A 2 -25.72 -34.52 -15.62
CA SER A 2 -25.50 -34.67 -17.08
C SER A 2 -26.11 -33.49 -17.85
N MET A 3 -25.45 -32.80 -18.78
CA MET A 3 -24.17 -33.03 -19.45
C MET A 3 -23.78 -31.76 -20.23
N LYS A 4 -22.46 -31.57 -20.36
CA LYS A 4 -21.72 -30.85 -21.43
C LYS A 4 -22.41 -30.74 -22.79
N LEU A 5 -22.25 -29.57 -23.43
CA LEU A 5 -22.05 -29.34 -24.87
C LEU A 5 -21.16 -28.07 -24.97
N MET A 6 -19.85 -28.12 -25.28
CA MET A 6 -19.21 -28.31 -26.59
C MET A 6 -19.73 -27.40 -27.72
N SER A 7 -18.91 -26.45 -28.14
CA SER A 7 -18.61 -26.24 -29.57
C SER A 7 -17.34 -25.39 -29.76
N ALA A 8 -16.51 -25.86 -30.69
CA ALA A 8 -15.24 -25.32 -31.12
C ALA A 8 -15.40 -24.60 -32.48
N VAL A 9 -14.25 -24.32 -33.12
CA VAL A 9 -14.03 -23.87 -34.52
C VAL A 9 -14.20 -22.35 -34.69
N LEU A 10 -13.24 -21.55 -35.17
CA LEU A 10 -12.40 -21.58 -36.40
C LEU A 10 -11.10 -20.78 -36.13
N VAL A 11 -9.89 -21.32 -36.29
CA VAL A 11 -9.05 -21.35 -37.52
C VAL A 11 -9.13 -20.09 -38.40
N GLY A 12 -8.05 -19.30 -38.36
CA GLY A 12 -7.73 -18.27 -39.35
C GLY A 12 -6.20 -18.14 -39.46
N VAL A 13 -5.69 -18.54 -40.63
CA VAL A 13 -4.26 -18.65 -41.01
C VAL A 13 -3.81 -17.39 -41.76
N GLY A 14 -2.52 -17.03 -41.61
CA GLY A 14 -1.76 -16.14 -42.50
C GLY A 14 -1.45 -14.79 -41.84
N ILE A 15 -0.24 -14.23 -41.86
CA ILE A 15 0.75 -14.17 -42.93
C ILE A 15 2.15 -14.09 -42.29
N GLY A 16 3.11 -14.81 -42.90
CA GLY A 16 4.49 -14.89 -42.43
C GLY A 16 5.35 -13.66 -42.70
N PHE A 17 6.39 -13.52 -41.89
CA PHE A 17 7.65 -12.91 -42.29
C PHE A 17 8.74 -13.96 -42.11
N ALA A 18 9.34 -14.38 -43.22
CA ALA A 18 10.58 -15.11 -43.25
C ALA A 18 11.73 -14.10 -43.36
N GLY A 19 12.69 -14.16 -42.44
CA GLY A 19 13.94 -13.42 -42.46
C GLY A 19 14.91 -14.07 -41.47
N ALA A 20 15.99 -14.63 -41.99
CA ALA A 20 16.89 -15.58 -41.34
C ALA A 20 18.04 -14.93 -40.54
N ALA A 21 18.62 -15.77 -39.66
CA ALA A 21 19.88 -15.62 -38.90
C ALA A 21 19.82 -14.57 -37.77
N TRP A 22 20.33 -14.75 -36.55
CA TRP A 22 21.57 -15.43 -36.12
C TRP A 22 21.35 -16.13 -34.77
N ALA A 23 22.01 -17.27 -34.58
CA ALA A 23 22.17 -17.89 -33.28
C ALA A 23 23.19 -17.10 -32.44
N ALA A 24 22.78 -16.61 -31.27
CA ALA A 24 23.64 -16.32 -30.13
C ALA A 24 22.78 -16.35 -28.87
N GLY A 25 23.24 -17.07 -27.83
CA GLY A 25 22.47 -17.46 -26.65
C GLY A 25 21.74 -16.31 -25.97
N GLY A 26 20.41 -16.44 -25.87
CA GLY A 26 19.62 -15.64 -24.94
C GLY A 26 19.79 -16.21 -23.53
N PRO A 27 20.05 -15.38 -22.51
CA PRO A 27 20.15 -15.86 -21.14
C PRO A 27 18.84 -16.54 -20.78
N THR A 28 18.95 -17.75 -20.25
CA THR A 28 17.87 -18.46 -19.57
C THR A 28 17.17 -17.47 -18.65
N ASP A 29 15.88 -17.26 -18.91
CA ASP A 29 14.93 -16.56 -18.06
C ASP A 29 15.10 -17.13 -16.64
N LEU A 30 15.95 -16.49 -15.84
CA LEU A 30 16.08 -16.80 -14.42
C LEU A 30 14.73 -16.40 -13.84
N PRO A 31 14.01 -17.33 -13.17
CA PRO A 31 12.78 -16.94 -12.51
C PRO A 31 13.15 -15.80 -11.56
N ALA A 32 12.56 -14.63 -11.81
CA ALA A 32 12.65 -13.49 -10.92
C ALA A 32 12.38 -14.01 -9.53
N SER A 33 13.43 -14.05 -8.70
CA SER A 33 13.36 -14.49 -7.32
C SER A 33 12.22 -13.72 -6.68
N VAL A 34 11.11 -14.41 -6.46
CA VAL A 34 9.98 -13.87 -5.72
C VAL A 34 10.53 -13.73 -4.33
N ALA A 35 11.07 -12.54 -4.03
CA ALA A 35 11.59 -12.22 -2.72
C ALA A 35 10.56 -12.70 -1.70
N GLU A 36 10.94 -13.73 -0.94
CA GLU A 36 10.06 -14.39 0.00
C GLU A 36 9.66 -13.31 1.02
N LYS A 37 8.44 -12.78 0.86
CA LYS A 37 7.96 -11.71 1.74
C LYS A 37 7.93 -12.27 3.14
N LYS A 38 8.71 -11.69 4.05
CA LYS A 38 8.69 -12.05 5.47
C LYS A 38 7.25 -12.10 5.96
N ASP A 39 6.85 -13.24 6.52
CA ASP A 39 5.60 -13.33 7.27
C ASP A 39 5.81 -12.73 8.66
N PHE A 40 4.99 -11.74 9.01
CA PHE A 40 5.13 -10.97 10.24
C PHE A 40 4.15 -11.43 11.34
N GLY A 41 3.28 -12.42 11.07
CA GLY A 41 2.26 -12.87 12.02
C GLY A 41 1.28 -11.79 12.49
N CYS A 42 1.18 -10.65 11.79
CA CYS A 42 0.28 -9.54 12.10
C CYS A 42 -0.14 -8.73 10.87
N GLY A 43 -1.26 -8.03 11.02
CA GLY A 43 -1.73 -6.98 10.11
C GLY A 43 -2.36 -7.47 8.80
N ALA A 44 -2.42 -8.78 8.56
CA ALA A 44 -3.31 -9.34 7.55
C ALA A 44 -4.77 -9.43 8.06
N LYS A 45 -5.71 -9.67 7.14
CA LYS A 45 -7.13 -9.88 7.49
C LYS A 45 -7.25 -11.10 8.40
N GLY A 46 -7.93 -10.95 9.54
CA GLY A 46 -8.08 -12.01 10.54
C GLY A 46 -6.92 -12.14 11.53
N GLN A 47 -5.82 -11.41 11.32
CA GLN A 47 -4.73 -11.33 12.30
C GLN A 47 -4.90 -10.13 13.23
N LYS A 48 -4.22 -10.18 14.39
CA LYS A 48 -4.06 -9.01 15.25
C LYS A 48 -3.40 -7.87 14.47
N PRO A 49 -3.76 -6.60 14.73
CA PRO A 49 -3.06 -5.48 14.15
C PRO A 49 -1.60 -5.50 14.60
N CYS A 50 -0.71 -5.16 13.68
CA CYS A 50 0.69 -4.89 13.99
C CYS A 50 0.82 -3.64 14.88
N PRO A 51 1.92 -3.44 15.65
CA PRO A 51 2.01 -2.38 16.66
C PRO A 51 1.66 -0.98 16.13
N MET A 52 2.36 -0.51 15.09
CA MET A 52 2.09 0.81 14.50
C MET A 52 0.70 0.90 13.84
N GLN A 53 0.25 -0.17 13.17
CA GLN A 53 -1.10 -0.23 12.58
C GLN A 53 -2.20 -0.11 13.66
N GLY A 54 -2.03 -0.80 14.78
CA GLY A 54 -2.94 -0.78 15.91
C GLY A 54 -2.97 0.60 16.56
N TRP A 55 -1.79 1.15 16.84
CA TRP A 55 -1.68 2.52 17.38
C TRP A 55 -2.32 3.56 16.46
N MET A 56 -2.01 3.54 15.15
CA MET A 56 -2.56 4.50 14.20
C MET A 56 -4.09 4.40 14.13
N LYS A 57 -4.64 3.18 14.16
CA LYS A 57 -6.09 2.97 14.22
C LYS A 57 -6.68 3.57 15.49
N THR A 58 -6.10 3.33 16.66
CA THR A 58 -6.58 3.91 17.93
C THR A 58 -6.56 5.44 17.91
N VAL A 59 -5.52 6.05 17.35
CA VAL A 59 -5.38 7.52 17.27
C VAL A 59 -6.35 8.14 16.27
N MET A 60 -6.45 7.56 15.06
CA MET A 60 -7.13 8.22 13.94
C MET A 60 -8.58 7.79 13.74
N GLN A 61 -8.99 6.60 14.19
CA GLN A 61 -10.29 6.04 13.82
C GLN A 61 -11.46 6.90 14.32
N SER A 62 -11.44 7.34 15.58
CA SER A 62 -12.51 8.19 16.12
C SER A 62 -12.57 9.55 15.40
N ALA A 63 -11.41 10.18 15.18
CA ALA A 63 -11.34 11.47 14.52
C ALA A 63 -11.84 11.41 13.07
N THR A 64 -11.36 10.44 12.29
CA THR A 64 -11.72 10.31 10.86
C THR A 64 -13.17 9.89 10.64
N THR A 65 -13.75 9.07 11.52
CA THR A 65 -15.17 8.69 11.43
C THR A 65 -16.12 9.81 11.86
N SER A 66 -15.65 10.75 12.68
CA SER A 66 -16.46 11.88 13.14
C SER A 66 -16.65 12.99 12.11
N GLY A 67 -15.77 13.09 11.10
CA GLY A 67 -15.76 14.21 10.14
C GLY A 67 -15.37 15.56 10.75
N ASP A 68 -14.97 15.60 12.03
CA ASP A 68 -14.64 16.80 12.77
C ASP A 68 -13.19 17.22 12.52
N GLY A 69 -13.01 18.37 11.84
CA GLY A 69 -11.69 18.90 11.49
C GLY A 69 -10.79 19.17 12.70
N ALA A 70 -11.34 19.60 13.84
CA ALA A 70 -10.55 19.87 15.04
C ALA A 70 -10.04 18.56 15.67
N LYS A 71 -10.87 17.51 15.69
CA LYS A 71 -10.45 16.17 16.13
C LYS A 71 -9.41 15.56 15.20
N ILE A 72 -9.60 15.71 13.88
CA ILE A 72 -8.63 15.23 12.88
C ILE A 72 -7.29 15.97 13.04
N ALA A 73 -7.32 17.28 13.24
CA ALA A 73 -6.12 18.07 13.47
C ALA A 73 -5.37 17.61 14.73
N SER A 74 -6.06 17.49 15.85
CA SER A 74 -5.47 17.05 17.12
C SER A 74 -4.87 15.65 17.02
N ALA A 75 -5.56 14.73 16.33
CA ALA A 75 -5.06 13.39 16.09
C ALA A 75 -3.80 13.40 15.20
N LEU A 76 -3.78 14.19 14.13
CA LEU A 76 -2.62 14.32 13.24
C LEU A 76 -1.42 15.00 13.90
N GLU A 77 -1.64 15.94 14.81
CA GLU A 77 -0.58 16.51 15.65
C GLU A 77 0.04 15.46 16.57
N TYR A 78 -0.80 14.62 17.19
CA TYR A 78 -0.32 13.51 17.99
C TYR A 78 0.46 12.50 17.13
N VAL A 79 -0.01 12.22 15.91
CA VAL A 79 0.75 11.40 14.95
C VAL A 79 2.11 12.03 14.64
N ALA A 80 2.17 13.34 14.41
CA ALA A 80 3.41 14.06 14.12
C ALA A 80 4.42 14.01 15.28
N SER A 81 3.96 13.79 16.52
CA SER A 81 4.84 13.67 17.70
C SER A 81 5.57 12.33 17.81
N LYS A 82 5.20 11.32 17.01
CA LYS A 82 5.77 9.97 17.06
C LYS A 82 6.30 9.52 15.69
N PRO A 83 7.40 10.11 15.19
CA PRO A 83 7.98 9.69 13.93
C PRO A 83 8.66 8.30 14.07
N PRO A 84 8.30 7.31 13.24
CA PRO A 84 9.05 6.07 13.15
C PRO A 84 10.43 6.28 12.51
N PRO A 85 11.40 5.40 12.80
CA PRO A 85 12.74 5.48 12.21
C PRO A 85 12.68 5.35 10.68
N GLY A 86 13.45 6.20 9.99
CA GLY A 86 13.56 6.16 8.52
C GLY A 86 12.38 6.76 7.75
N MET A 87 11.44 7.47 8.41
CA MET A 87 10.32 8.14 7.72
C MET A 87 10.43 9.68 7.80
N ALA A 88 11.42 10.25 7.11
CA ALA A 88 11.82 11.65 7.26
C ALA A 88 10.71 12.71 7.02
N LYS A 89 9.71 12.42 6.19
CA LYS A 89 8.58 13.32 5.87
C LYS A 89 7.36 13.10 6.75
N TRP A 90 7.40 12.15 7.70
CA TRP A 90 6.29 11.83 8.59
C TRP A 90 5.72 13.07 9.29
N VAL A 91 6.58 13.78 10.02
CA VAL A 91 6.18 14.97 10.80
C VAL A 91 5.61 16.06 9.88
N ALA A 92 6.25 16.30 8.74
CA ALA A 92 5.83 17.33 7.80
C ALA A 92 4.44 17.05 7.20
N ILE A 93 4.22 15.83 6.69
CA ILE A 93 2.94 15.43 6.08
C ILE A 93 1.82 15.41 7.13
N SER A 94 2.10 14.91 8.34
CA SER A 94 1.12 14.90 9.44
C SER A 94 0.73 16.32 9.86
N LYS A 95 1.70 17.24 9.99
CA LYS A 95 1.41 18.65 10.30
C LYS A 95 0.64 19.34 9.18
N GLU A 96 0.99 19.08 7.92
CA GLU A 96 0.25 19.62 6.77
C GLU A 96 -1.22 19.19 6.79
N GLY A 97 -1.49 17.90 7.06
CA GLY A 97 -2.85 17.41 7.20
C GLY A 97 -3.58 18.03 8.38
N ALA A 98 -2.91 18.23 9.51
CA ALA A 98 -3.49 18.89 10.67
C ALA A 98 -3.89 20.33 10.36
N GLU A 99 -3.02 21.10 9.68
CA GLU A 99 -3.30 22.49 9.30
C GLU A 99 -4.48 22.61 8.32
N LYS A 100 -4.62 21.66 7.38
CA LYS A 100 -5.80 21.61 6.49
C LYS A 100 -7.07 21.28 7.28
N ALA A 101 -7.01 20.29 8.17
CA ALA A 101 -8.14 19.91 9.01
C ALA A 101 -8.62 21.07 9.92
N LYS A 102 -7.70 21.84 10.50
CA LYS A 102 -8.02 23.06 11.29
C LYS A 102 -8.78 24.11 10.48
N LYS A 103 -8.50 24.22 9.18
CA LYS A 103 -9.15 25.15 8.25
C LYS A 103 -10.50 24.63 7.73
N GLY A 104 -10.94 23.47 8.18
CA GLY A 104 -12.14 22.79 7.65
C GLY A 104 -11.91 22.10 6.30
N ASP A 105 -10.67 22.08 5.80
CA ASP A 105 -10.30 21.37 4.56
C ASP A 105 -10.09 19.88 4.86
N ILE A 106 -11.20 19.16 5.02
CA ILE A 106 -11.20 17.74 5.36
C ILE A 106 -10.64 16.90 4.20
N ASP A 107 -10.91 17.27 2.97
CA ASP A 107 -10.41 16.51 1.81
C ASP A 107 -8.91 16.72 1.60
N GLY A 108 -8.40 17.94 1.85
CA GLY A 108 -6.96 18.18 1.90
C GLY A 108 -6.27 17.46 3.06
N ALA A 109 -6.93 17.32 4.22
CA ALA A 109 -6.42 16.48 5.31
C ALA A 109 -6.36 15.00 4.89
N LYS A 110 -7.40 14.46 4.23
CA LYS A 110 -7.39 13.10 3.65
C LYS A 110 -6.31 12.92 2.60
N ALA A 111 -6.05 13.93 1.77
CA ALA A 111 -4.95 13.89 0.80
C ALA A 111 -3.60 13.72 1.51
N SER A 112 -3.42 14.34 2.67
CA SER A 112 -2.20 14.18 3.49
C SER A 112 -2.08 12.76 4.07
N CYS A 113 -3.20 12.16 4.50
CA CYS A 113 -3.25 10.74 4.89
C CYS A 113 -2.80 9.83 3.74
N LYS A 114 -3.29 10.10 2.52
CA LYS A 114 -2.90 9.35 1.32
C LYS A 114 -1.42 9.53 1.02
N SER A 115 -0.90 10.75 1.02
CA SER A 115 0.53 11.02 0.78
C SER A 115 1.45 10.28 1.77
N CYS A 116 1.10 10.28 3.06
CA CYS A 116 1.86 9.53 4.07
C CYS A 116 1.83 8.02 3.78
N HIS A 117 0.65 7.48 3.47
CA HIS A 117 0.50 6.06 3.17
C HIS A 117 1.18 5.64 1.88
N ASP A 118 1.12 6.43 0.82
CA ASP A 118 1.77 6.12 -0.45
C ASP A 118 3.29 6.12 -0.29
N LEU A 119 3.84 7.06 0.48
CA LEU A 119 5.26 7.18 0.69
C LEU A 119 5.83 6.05 1.58
N TYR A 120 5.09 5.63 2.61
CA TYR A 120 5.65 4.77 3.66
C TYR A 120 5.03 3.40 3.82
N LYS A 121 3.89 3.10 3.20
CA LYS A 121 3.22 1.80 3.38
C LYS A 121 4.04 0.63 2.86
N ALA A 122 4.84 0.83 1.81
CA ALA A 122 5.77 -0.18 1.32
C ALA A 122 6.86 -0.48 2.36
N GLN A 123 7.65 0.53 2.74
CA GLN A 123 8.66 0.43 3.79
C GLN A 123 8.10 -0.18 5.09
N TYR A 124 6.93 0.27 5.53
CA TYR A 124 6.28 -0.29 6.70
C TYR A 124 6.01 -1.80 6.56
N LYS A 125 5.47 -2.21 5.40
CA LYS A 125 5.15 -3.61 5.15
C LYS A 125 6.37 -4.50 5.06
N ASP A 126 7.51 -3.94 4.67
CA ASP A 126 8.74 -4.68 4.38
C ASP A 126 9.65 -4.78 5.61
N SER A 127 9.64 -3.80 6.53
CA SER A 127 10.62 -3.76 7.62
C SER A 127 10.10 -3.34 9.00
N LEU A 128 8.85 -2.88 9.14
CA LEU A 128 8.38 -2.29 10.39
C LEU A 128 7.07 -2.89 10.93
N ARG A 129 6.54 -3.96 10.33
CA ARG A 129 5.28 -4.57 10.79
C ARG A 129 5.36 -5.13 12.20
N ASP A 130 6.45 -5.78 12.56
CA ASP A 130 6.68 -6.36 13.90
C ASP A 130 7.48 -5.44 14.82
N ALA A 131 7.90 -4.26 14.32
CA ALA A 131 8.64 -3.29 15.11
C ALA A 131 7.77 -2.72 16.25
N ALA A 132 8.38 -2.51 17.40
CA ALA A 132 7.75 -1.81 18.52
C ALA A 132 7.41 -0.37 18.12
N PHE A 133 6.27 0.13 18.60
CA PHE A 133 5.74 1.45 18.29
C PHE A 133 5.02 2.07 19.50
#